data_AF-A0A7J2LQR7-F1
#
_entry.id   AF-A0A7J2LQR7-F1
#
_cell.length_a   1.000
_cell.length_b   1.000
_cell.length_c   1.000
_cell.angle_alpha   90.00
_cell.angle_beta   90.00
_cell.angle_gamma   90.00
#
_symmetry.space_group_name_H-M   'P 1'
#
loop_
_entity.id
_entity.type
_entity.pdbx_description
1 polymer ?
#
loop_
_entity_poly.entity_id
_entity_poly.type
_entity_poly.pdbx_seq_one_letter_code
_entity_poly.pdbx_strand_id
1 'polypeptide(L)'
;MGLLDGKICLEKKCYKCCLRTEMILTIGDIYRLLRKGLKIFEFAYYDGEYWRLRNIGERCVFLNNDGLCKIYPDRPLGCRAYPIVMGEKYKCVPDDEICPHISLL
;
A
#
# COMPACT_ATOMS: atom_id res chain seq x y z
N MET A 1 10.76 -15.27 1.33
CA MET A 1 10.76 -13.79 1.50
C MET A 1 9.69 -13.12 0.61
N GLY A 2 8.46 -13.66 0.58
CA GLY A 2 7.43 -13.30 -0.41
C GLY A 2 6.49 -12.13 -0.05
N LEU A 3 6.79 -11.42 1.05
CA LEU A 3 5.98 -10.29 1.52
C LEU A 3 6.43 -8.96 0.90
N LEU A 4 7.75 -8.68 0.94
CA LEU A 4 8.33 -7.41 0.49
C LEU A 4 8.31 -7.26 -1.04
N ASP A 5 8.39 -8.38 -1.78
CA ASP A 5 8.18 -8.41 -3.22
C ASP A 5 6.69 -8.36 -3.61
N GLY A 6 5.79 -8.50 -2.63
CA GLY A 6 4.35 -8.53 -2.80
C GLY A 6 3.85 -9.74 -3.59
N LYS A 7 4.67 -10.79 -3.77
CA LYS A 7 4.28 -11.98 -4.54
C LYS A 7 3.03 -12.63 -3.96
N ILE A 8 2.98 -12.76 -2.63
CA ILE A 8 1.86 -13.39 -1.94
C ILE A 8 0.53 -12.65 -2.16
N CYS A 9 0.56 -11.31 -2.21
CA CYS A 9 -0.65 -10.52 -2.39
C CYS A 9 -1.20 -10.67 -3.82
N LEU A 10 -0.32 -10.84 -4.82
CA LEU A 10 -0.73 -11.10 -6.21
C LEU A 10 -1.31 -12.51 -6.35
N GLU A 11 -0.61 -13.54 -5.83
CA GLU A 11 -1.04 -14.93 -5.94
C GLU A 11 -2.38 -15.19 -5.23
N LYS A 12 -2.61 -14.52 -4.10
CA LYS A 12 -3.86 -14.64 -3.34
C LYS A 12 -4.92 -13.60 -3.72
N LYS A 13 -4.63 -12.70 -4.66
CA LYS A 13 -5.48 -11.53 -5.00
C LYS A 13 -5.93 -10.76 -3.74
N CYS A 14 -5.03 -10.59 -2.79
CA CYS A 14 -5.32 -9.96 -1.51
C CYS A 14 -5.26 -8.43 -1.64
N TYR A 15 -6.32 -7.76 -1.18
CA TYR A 15 -6.44 -6.30 -1.19
C TYR A 15 -6.84 -5.72 0.17
N LYS A 16 -6.74 -6.48 1.26
CA LYS A 16 -7.19 -6.07 2.60
C LYS A 16 -6.61 -4.70 3.02
N CYS A 17 -5.32 -4.47 2.76
CA CYS A 17 -4.65 -3.20 3.06
C CYS A 17 -5.04 -2.02 2.14
N CYS A 18 -5.75 -2.30 1.04
CA CYS A 18 -6.26 -1.28 0.13
C CYS A 18 -7.65 -0.78 0.53
N LEU A 19 -8.28 -1.36 1.55
CA LEU A 19 -9.55 -0.90 2.09
C LEU A 19 -9.30 0.13 3.20
N ARG A 20 -9.97 1.29 3.11
CA ARG A 20 -9.89 2.41 4.06
C ARG A 20 -8.45 2.75 4.45
N THR A 21 -7.55 2.72 3.47
CA THR A 21 -6.13 2.90 3.74
C THR A 21 -5.85 4.35 4.16
N GLU A 22 -5.04 4.53 5.19
CA GLU A 22 -4.54 5.85 5.60
C GLU A 22 -3.08 6.06 5.16
N MET A 23 -2.66 5.32 4.12
CA MET A 23 -1.26 5.26 3.70
C MET A 23 -0.66 6.65 3.45
N ILE A 24 0.40 6.96 4.20
CA ILE A 24 1.22 8.16 3.98
C ILE A 24 2.07 7.96 2.72
N LEU A 25 2.14 9.01 1.92
CA LEU A 25 2.96 9.09 0.73
C LEU A 25 4.22 9.89 1.04
N THR A 26 5.37 9.31 0.68
CA THR A 26 6.61 10.08 0.65
C THR A 26 6.58 11.03 -0.54
N ILE A 27 7.40 12.08 -0.47
CA ILE A 27 7.62 12.98 -1.62
C ILE A 27 8.12 12.20 -2.85
N GLY A 28 8.95 11.17 -2.63
CA GLY A 28 9.41 10.26 -3.69
C GLY A 28 8.28 9.46 -4.34
N ASP A 29 7.29 9.00 -3.57
CA ASP A 29 6.10 8.32 -4.11
C ASP A 29 5.29 9.26 -5.00
N ILE A 30 5.08 10.50 -4.54
CA ILE A 30 4.36 11.53 -5.31
C ILE A 30 5.07 11.80 -6.63
N TYR A 31 6.38 12.09 -6.61
CA TYR A 31 7.13 12.34 -7.83
C TYR A 31 7.11 11.17 -8.81
N ARG A 32 7.21 9.93 -8.30
CA ARG A 32 7.13 8.72 -9.14
C ARG A 32 5.78 8.63 -9.87
N LEU A 33 4.68 8.93 -9.18
CA LEU A 33 3.33 8.88 -9.74
C LEU A 33 3.06 10.05 -10.70
N LEU A 34 3.55 11.25 -10.40
CA LEU A 34 3.47 12.39 -11.31
C LEU A 34 4.18 12.12 -12.65
N ARG A 35 5.36 11.48 -12.62
CA ARG A 35 6.10 11.09 -13.84
C ARG A 35 5.39 10.06 -14.70
N LYS A 36 4.39 9.36 -14.15
CA LYS A 36 3.52 8.43 -14.89
C LYS A 36 2.32 9.12 -15.54
N GLY A 37 2.23 10.45 -15.43
CA GLY A 37 1.15 11.26 -16.01
C GLY A 37 -0.07 11.41 -15.12
N LEU A 38 -0.03 10.92 -13.88
CA LEU A 38 -1.11 11.11 -12.90
C LEU A 38 -1.08 12.52 -12.34
N LYS A 39 -2.25 13.11 -12.10
CA LYS A 39 -2.35 14.40 -11.42
C LYS A 39 -2.47 14.17 -9.91
N ILE A 40 -1.81 15.02 -9.11
CA ILE A 40 -1.74 14.85 -7.66
C ILE A 40 -3.11 14.68 -6.99
N PHE A 41 -4.11 15.46 -7.40
CA PHE A 41 -5.45 15.41 -6.82
C PHE A 41 -6.21 14.11 -7.13
N GLU A 42 -5.81 13.38 -8.18
CA GLU A 42 -6.41 12.10 -8.54
C GLU A 42 -6.04 10.99 -7.57
N PHE A 43 -4.85 11.06 -6.96
CA PHE A 43 -4.34 9.98 -6.13
C PHE A 43 -3.98 10.34 -4.70
N ALA A 44 -3.85 11.62 -4.40
CA ALA A 44 -3.44 12.09 -3.08
C ALA A 44 -4.32 13.24 -2.58
N TYR A 45 -4.24 13.45 -1.27
CA TYR A 45 -4.68 14.66 -0.59
C TYR A 45 -3.72 14.95 0.56
N TYR A 46 -3.68 16.20 1.01
CA TYR A 46 -2.96 16.59 2.23
C TYR A 46 -3.97 16.67 3.37
N ASP A 47 -3.72 15.96 4.47
CA ASP A 47 -4.64 15.90 5.62
C ASP A 47 -4.39 17.00 6.67
N GLY A 48 -3.40 17.88 6.43
CA GLY A 48 -2.92 18.87 7.39
C GLY A 48 -1.57 18.52 8.03
N GLU A 49 -1.11 17.28 7.88
CA GLU A 49 0.18 16.81 8.40
C GLU A 49 0.98 16.05 7.33
N TYR A 50 0.36 15.08 6.66
CA TYR A 50 0.96 14.21 5.66
C TYR A 50 0.20 14.24 4.33
N TRP A 51 0.95 13.97 3.26
CA TRP A 51 0.31 13.54 2.01
C TRP A 51 -0.18 12.12 2.19
N ARG A 52 -1.46 11.89 1.91
CA ARG A 52 -2.09 10.58 2.02
C ARG A 52 -2.62 10.08 0.68
N LEU A 53 -2.60 8.77 0.54
CA LEU A 53 -3.22 8.06 -0.55
C LEU A 53 -4.74 8.22 -0.48
N ARG A 54 -5.36 8.59 -1.60
CA ARG A 54 -6.80 8.84 -1.68
C ARG A 54 -7.59 7.53 -1.73
N ASN A 55 -8.74 7.51 -1.05
CA ASN A 55 -9.79 6.51 -1.23
C ASN A 55 -10.96 7.09 -2.04
N ILE A 56 -11.64 6.24 -2.82
CA ILE A 56 -12.95 6.48 -3.41
C ILE A 56 -13.93 5.57 -2.67
N GLY A 57 -14.79 6.15 -1.83
CA GLY A 57 -15.51 5.40 -0.80
C GLY A 57 -14.53 4.74 0.16
N GLU A 58 -14.70 3.45 0.42
CA GLU A 58 -13.82 2.68 1.31
C GLU A 58 -12.63 2.01 0.60
N ARG A 59 -12.39 2.32 -0.68
CA ARG A 59 -11.37 1.63 -1.50
C ARG A 59 -10.28 2.60 -1.94
N CYS A 60 -9.04 2.17 -1.89
CA CYS A 60 -7.91 2.91 -2.46
C CYS A 60 -8.19 3.21 -3.95
N VAL A 61 -7.87 4.44 -4.39
CA VAL A 61 -8.09 4.91 -5.76
C VAL A 61 -7.36 4.09 -6.85
N PHE A 62 -6.36 3.29 -6.43
CA PHE A 62 -5.64 2.38 -7.30
C PHE A 62 -6.17 0.94 -7.29
N LEU A 63 -7.14 0.60 -6.45
CA LEU A 63 -7.71 -0.74 -6.37
C LEU A 63 -8.76 -0.95 -7.48
N ASN A 64 -8.50 -1.88 -8.40
CA ASN A 64 -9.43 -2.28 -9.44
C ASN A 64 -10.57 -3.16 -8.88
N ASN A 65 -11.59 -3.40 -9.72
CA ASN A 65 -12.72 -4.27 -9.38
C ASN A 65 -12.34 -5.75 -9.27
N ASP A 66 -11.26 -6.16 -9.92
CA ASP A 66 -10.70 -7.53 -9.84
C ASP A 66 -9.90 -7.79 -8.56
N GLY A 67 -9.80 -6.80 -7.68
CA GLY A 67 -9.05 -6.89 -6.41
C GLY A 67 -7.56 -6.62 -6.55
N LEU A 68 -7.07 -6.17 -7.72
CA LEU A 68 -5.65 -5.88 -7.94
C LEU A 68 -5.38 -4.37 -7.98
N CYS A 69 -4.19 -3.97 -7.53
CA CYS A 69 -3.76 -2.58 -7.60
C CYS A 69 -3.23 -2.24 -9.00
N LYS A 70 -3.80 -1.23 -9.67
CA LYS A 70 -3.43 -0.82 -11.03
C LYS A 70 -2.00 -0.27 -11.16
N ILE A 71 -1.38 0.13 -10.04
CA ILE A 71 0.01 0.58 -9.98
C ILE A 71 0.90 -0.39 -9.19
N TYR A 72 0.60 -1.69 -9.19
CA TYR A 72 1.29 -2.68 -8.34
C TYR A 72 2.83 -2.57 -8.33
N PRO A 73 3.51 -2.42 -9.49
CA PRO A 73 4.97 -2.28 -9.54
C PRO A 73 5.48 -0.93 -9.03
N ASP A 74 4.64 0.10 -9.05
CA ASP A 74 4.94 1.50 -8.70
C ASP A 74 4.40 1.89 -7.31
N ARG A 75 3.82 0.93 -6.57
CA ARG A 75 3.20 1.12 -5.25
C ARG A 75 4.03 2.01 -4.33
N PRO A 76 3.39 2.88 -3.52
CA PRO A 76 4.07 3.69 -2.51
C PRO A 76 4.96 2.86 -1.59
N LEU A 77 6.00 3.46 -1.03
CA LEU A 77 6.95 2.76 -0.16
C LEU A 77 6.23 2.06 1.00
N GLY A 78 5.32 2.75 1.68
CA GLY A 78 4.54 2.16 2.76
C GLY A 78 3.66 1.00 2.30
N CYS A 79 3.08 1.05 1.10
CA CYS A 79 2.32 -0.09 0.54
C CYS A 79 3.18 -1.32 0.25
N ARG A 80 4.49 -1.16 0.01
CA ARG A 80 5.44 -2.29 -0.15
C ARG A 80 5.91 -2.83 1.18
N ALA A 81 6.09 -1.95 2.15
CA ALA A 81 6.49 -2.32 3.51
C ALA A 81 5.35 -3.01 4.26
N TYR A 82 4.09 -2.73 3.93
CA TYR A 82 2.96 -3.25 4.68
C TYR A 82 2.82 -4.78 4.60
N PRO A 83 2.56 -5.50 5.71
CA PRO A 83 2.33 -4.96 7.06
C PRO A 83 3.51 -5.17 8.01
N ILE A 84 4.73 -4.84 7.59
CA ILE A 84 5.88 -4.89 8.49
C ILE A 84 5.72 -3.85 9.60
N VAL A 85 5.80 -4.30 10.84
CA VAL A 85 5.75 -3.50 12.07
C VAL A 85 7.02 -3.72 12.90
N MET A 86 7.28 -2.82 13.84
CA MET A 86 8.36 -2.96 14.82
C MET A 86 7.91 -3.87 15.96
N GLY A 87 8.43 -5.09 16.00
CA GLY A 87 8.23 -6.04 17.08
C GLY A 87 9.23 -5.86 18.22
N GLU A 88 9.30 -6.86 19.09
CA GLU A 88 10.21 -6.87 20.24
C GLU A 88 11.68 -6.73 19.82
N LYS A 89 12.48 -6.07 20.67
CA LYS A 89 13.93 -5.89 20.48
C LYS A 89 14.26 -5.22 19.13
N TYR A 90 13.40 -4.33 18.66
CA TYR A 90 13.57 -3.56 17.42
C TYR A 90 13.62 -4.42 16.15
N LYS A 91 13.01 -5.60 16.15
CA LYS A 91 12.92 -6.45 14.95
C LYS A 91 11.74 -6.07 14.08
N CYS A 92 11.97 -5.90 12.78
CA CYS A 92 10.90 -5.79 11.79
C CYS A 92 10.23 -7.15 11.61
N VAL A 93 8.94 -7.25 11.90
CA VAL A 93 8.14 -8.48 11.76
C VAL A 93 6.85 -8.17 11.00
N PRO A 94 6.31 -9.10 10.18
CA PRO A 94 4.99 -8.89 9.61
C PRO A 94 3.92 -9.00 10.69
N ASP A 95 2.93 -8.11 10.62
CA ASP A 95 1.74 -8.14 11.46
C ASP A 95 0.74 -9.20 10.93
N ASP A 96 0.44 -10.19 11.78
CA ASP A 96 -0.41 -11.34 11.51
C ASP A 96 -1.91 -11.03 11.63
N GLU A 97 -2.30 -10.06 12.45
CA GLU A 97 -3.66 -9.55 12.51
C GLU A 97 -4.05 -8.84 11.20
N ILE A 98 -3.06 -8.20 10.58
CA ILE A 98 -3.22 -7.45 9.35
C ILE A 98 -3.11 -8.35 8.12
N CYS A 99 -2.03 -9.12 7.93
CA CYS A 99 -1.87 -9.98 6.76
C CYS A 99 -2.53 -11.36 6.95
N PRO A 100 -3.62 -11.68 6.21
CA PRO A 100 -4.31 -12.96 6.35
C PRO A 100 -3.54 -14.16 5.76
N HIS A 101 -2.33 -13.93 5.23
CA HIS A 101 -1.53 -14.94 4.53
C HIS A 101 -0.13 -15.07 5.10
N ILE A 102 0.14 -14.49 6.28
CA ILE A 102 1.47 -14.53 6.90
C ILE A 102 2.00 -15.96 7.10
N SER A 103 1.12 -16.92 7.37
CA SER A 103 1.46 -18.34 7.58
C SER A 103 1.95 -19.06 6.31
N LEU A 104 1.91 -18.41 5.15
CA LEU A 104 2.37 -18.94 3.87
C LEU A 104 3.70 -18.31 3.41
N LEU A 105 4.33 -17.47 4.23
CA LEU A 105 5.60 -16.77 3.95
C LEU A 105 6.84 -17.59 4.30
#